data_AF-A0A292R910-F1
#
_entry.id   AF-A0A292R910-F1
#
_cell.length_a   1.000
_cell.length_b   1.000
_cell.length_c   1.000
_cell.angle_alpha   90.00
_cell.angle_beta   90.00
_cell.angle_gamma   90.00
#
_symmetry.space_group_name_H-M   'P 1'
#
loop_
_entity.id
_entity.type
_entity.pdbx_description
1 polymer ?
#
loop_
_entity_poly.entity_id
_entity_poly.type
_entity_poly.pdbx_seq_one_letter_code
_entity_poly.pdbx_strand_id
1 'polypeptide(L)' 'MGRAVAVRRWTTTALECYKRGCNCEGCFYRDFFSGSSQKCQMKASVLELVRVIGTPDIELPQFLADE' A
#
# COMPACT_ATOMS: atom_id res chain seq x y z
N MET A 1 6.66 -19.71 12.03
CA MET A 1 6.73 -18.83 10.84
C MET A 1 6.88 -17.38 11.28
N GLY A 2 7.74 -16.63 10.58
CA GLY A 2 8.34 -15.37 11.03
C GLY A 2 7.37 -14.24 11.36
N ARG A 3 7.66 -13.54 12.46
CA ARG A 3 7.02 -12.26 12.83
C ARG A 3 7.25 -11.29 11.67
N ALA A 4 6.18 -10.88 11.00
CA ALA A 4 6.22 -9.80 10.03
C ALA A 4 6.99 -8.63 10.66
N VAL A 5 8.03 -8.15 9.99
CA VAL A 5 8.79 -6.97 10.42
C VAL A 5 7.76 -5.88 10.72
N ALA A 6 7.69 -5.48 11.99
CA ALA A 6 6.68 -4.57 12.49
C ALA A 6 6.66 -3.33 11.59
N VAL A 7 5.53 -3.10 10.92
CA VAL A 7 5.31 -1.91 10.11
C VAL A 7 5.12 -0.75 11.08
N ARG A 8 6.25 -0.18 11.53
CA ARG A 8 6.32 0.90 12.54
C ARG A 8 6.34 2.29 11.93
N ARG A 9 6.45 2.38 10.59
CA ARG A 9 6.51 3.64 9.86
C ARG A 9 6.01 3.47 8.43
N TRP A 10 5.45 4.56 7.91
CA TRP A 10 5.18 4.71 6.50
C TRP A 10 6.47 4.78 5.70
N THR A 11 6.67 3.85 4.77
CA THR A 11 7.73 3.94 3.76
C THR A 11 7.22 4.70 2.54
N THR A 12 8.12 5.27 1.74
CA THR A 12 7.75 5.99 0.51
C THR A 12 6.89 5.11 -0.40
N THR A 13 7.24 3.83 -0.57
CA THR A 13 6.46 2.90 -1.39
C THR A 13 5.06 2.63 -0.83
N ALA A 14 4.91 2.54 0.50
CA ALA A 14 3.61 2.38 1.13
C ALA A 14 2.74 3.65 0.97
N LEU A 15 3.35 4.83 1.10
CA LEU A 15 2.68 6.12 0.85
C LEU A 15 2.20 6.22 -0.59
N GLU A 16 3.04 5.88 -1.56
CA GLU A 16 2.67 5.90 -2.98
C GLU A 16 1.56 4.89 -3.30
N CYS A 17 1.58 3.70 -2.69
CA CYS A 17 0.50 2.73 -2.84
C CYS A 17 -0.81 3.23 -2.22
N TYR A 18 -0.75 3.90 -1.06
CA TYR A 18 -1.89 4.51 -0.41
C TYR A 18 -2.49 5.68 -1.20
N LYS A 19 -1.66 6.60 -1.72
CA LYS A 19 -2.10 7.72 -2.59
C LYS A 19 -2.87 7.27 -3.81
N ARG A 20 -2.52 6.09 -4.35
CA ARG A 20 -3.17 5.49 -5.52
C ARG A 20 -4.41 4.67 -5.15
N GLY A 21 -4.87 4.71 -3.90
CA GLY A 21 -6.02 3.96 -3.42
C GLY A 21 -5.80 2.44 -3.46
N CYS A 22 -4.56 1.98 -3.31
CA CYS A 22 -4.18 0.58 -3.53
C CYS A 22 -4.57 0.04 -4.93
N ASN A 23 -4.67 0.91 -5.94
CA ASN A 23 -4.94 0.52 -7.32
C ASN A 23 -3.66 -0.03 -7.99
N CYS A 24 -3.73 -1.26 -8.49
CA CYS A 24 -2.63 -1.90 -9.21
C CYS A 24 -2.58 -1.55 -10.70
N GLU A 25 -3.63 -0.93 -11.25
CA GLU A 25 -3.64 -0.49 -12.65
C GLU A 25 -2.59 0.60 -12.89
N GLY A 26 -1.76 0.41 -13.92
CA GLY A 26 -0.62 1.27 -14.20
C GLY A 26 0.43 1.29 -13.09
N CYS A 27 0.46 0.30 -12.19
CA CYS A 27 1.43 0.30 -11.09
C CYS A 27 2.82 -0.13 -11.54
N PHE A 28 3.83 0.68 -11.19
CA PHE A 28 5.24 0.42 -11.52
C PHE A 28 5.70 -0.98 -11.11
N TYR A 29 5.22 -1.47 -9.96
CA TYR A 29 5.57 -2.80 -9.46
C TYR A 29 4.70 -3.93 -10.01
N ARG A 30 3.68 -3.64 -10.83
CA ARG A 30 2.76 -4.68 -11.35
C ARG A 30 3.53 -5.73 -12.15
N ASP A 31 4.37 -5.27 -13.07
CA ASP A 31 5.13 -6.12 -13.98
C ASP A 31 6.22 -6.92 -13.25
N PHE A 32 6.72 -6.42 -12.11
CA PHE A 32 7.67 -7.16 -11.26
C PHE A 32 7.10 -8.49 -10.74
N PHE A 33 5.79 -8.54 -10.46
CA PHE A 33 5.12 -9.74 -9.97
C PHE A 33 4.47 -10.58 -11.10
N SER A 34 4.43 -10.07 -12.33
CA SER A 34 3.71 -10.69 -13.45
C SER A 34 4.27 -12.09 -13.82
N GLY A 35 5.58 -12.28 -13.71
CA GLY A 35 6.25 -13.56 -13.97
C GLY A 35 6.43 -14.46 -12.74
N SER A 36 5.89 -14.07 -11.58
CA SER A 36 6.07 -14.79 -10.31
C SER A 36 4.75 -15.32 -9.79
N SER A 37 4.80 -16.44 -9.06
CA SER A 37 3.64 -16.90 -8.27
C SER A 37 3.37 -16.01 -7.04
N GLN A 38 4.30 -15.11 -6.72
CA GLN A 38 4.17 -14.18 -5.60
C GLN A 38 3.34 -12.95 -6.00
N LYS A 39 2.30 -12.67 -5.21
CA LYS A 39 1.46 -11.47 -5.39
C LYS A 39 2.04 -10.30 -4.58
N CYS A 40 1.84 -9.07 -5.07
CA CYS A 40 2.15 -7.85 -4.32
C CYS A 40 1.49 -7.87 -2.93
N GLN A 41 2.30 -7.78 -1.87
CA GLN A 41 1.84 -7.74 -0.49
C GLN A 41 1.66 -6.31 0.05
N MET A 42 1.93 -5.29 -0.79
CA MET A 42 1.92 -3.89 -0.36
C MET A 42 0.56 -3.45 0.17
N LYS A 43 -0.54 -3.90 -0.46
CA LYS A 43 -1.90 -3.58 0.01
C LYS A 43 -2.14 -4.06 1.44
N ALA A 44 -1.73 -5.29 1.77
CA ALA A 44 -1.86 -5.82 3.12
C ALA A 44 -1.05 -4.98 4.13
N SER A 45 0.19 -4.63 3.77
CA SER A 45 1.05 -3.77 4.60
C SER A 45 0.46 -2.36 4.80
N VAL A 46 -0.12 -1.75 3.76
CA VAL A 46 -0.76 -0.42 3.83
C VAL A 46 -1.99 -0.45 4.73
N LEU A 47 -2.83 -1.48 4.60
CA LEU A 47 -4.01 -1.64 5.47
C LEU A 47 -3.61 -1.83 6.93
N GLU A 48 -2.57 -2.62 7.20
CA GLU A 48 -2.05 -2.80 8.55
C GLU A 48 -1.41 -1.51 9.09
N LEU A 49 -0.71 -0.73 8.26
CA LEU A 49 -0.19 0.59 8.62
C LEU A 49 -1.30 1.55 9.03
N VAL A 50 -2.40 1.61 8.27
CA VAL A 50 -3.57 2.43 8.63
C VAL A 50 -4.18 1.96 9.95
N ARG A 51 -4.26 0.64 10.18
CA ARG A 51 -4.80 0.08 11.43
C ARG A 51 -3.93 0.37 12.65
N VAL A 52 -2.60 0.28 12.52
CA VAL A 52 -1.66 0.37 13.66
C VAL A 52 -1.16 1.79 13.91
N ILE A 53 -0.90 2.56 12.85
CA ILE A 53 -0.32 3.92 12.90
C ILE A 53 -1.38 4.99 12.65
N GLY A 54 -2.41 4.69 11.84
CA GLY A 54 -3.39 5.65 11.37
C GLY A 54 -3.14 6.09 9.93
N THR A 55 -4.03 6.96 9.43
CA THR A 55 -3.90 7.54 8.09
C THR A 55 -2.63 8.42 8.02
N PRO A 56 -1.81 8.29 6.97
CA PRO A 56 -0.63 9.12 6.83
C PRO A 56 -1.04 10.58 6.57
N ASP A 57 -0.26 11.52 7.11
CA ASP A 57 -0.40 12.96 6.85
C ASP A 57 0.14 13.28 5.45
N ILE A 58 -0.64 12.95 4.44
CA ILE A 58 -0.36 13.24 3.03
C ILE A 58 -1.64 13.74 2.37
N GLU A 59 -1.50 14.71 1.47
CA GLU A 59 -2.62 15.16 0.63
C GLU A 59 -3.04 14.01 -0.29
N LEU A 60 -4.14 13.35 0.07
CA LEU A 60 -4.78 12.38 -0.82
C LEU A 60 -5.45 13.16 -1.96
N PRO A 61 -5.29 12.75 -3.22
CA PRO A 61 -6.13 13.28 -4.29
C PRO A 61 -7.60 13.01 -3.93
N GLN A 62 -8.39 14.08 -3.80
CA GLN A 62 -9.77 14.09 -3.32
C GLN A 62 -10.74 13.38 -4.30
N PHE A 63 -10.62 12.06 -4.48
CA PHE A 63 -11.40 11.33 -5.47
C PHE A 63 -12.18 10.12 -4.94
N LEU A 64 -12.34 9.95 -3.63
CA LEU A 64 -13.20 8.89 -3.10
C LEU A 64 -13.97 9.35 -1.86
N ALA A 65 -14.92 10.23 -2.09
CA ALA A 65 -16.14 10.34 -1.28
C ALA A 65 -17.29 10.48 -2.28
N ASP A 66 -17.68 9.36 -2.88
CA ASP A 66 -18.97 9.25 -3.58
C ASP A 66 -19.59 7.89 -3.20
N GLU A 67 -20.63 8.03 -2.37
CA GLU A 67 -21.68 7.14 -1.84
C GLU A 67 -21.41 5.65 -1.54
#